data_AF-A0A1W9VPZ5-F1
#
_entry.id   AF-A0A1W9VPZ5-F1
#
_cell.length_a   1.000
_cell.length_b   1.000
_cell.length_c   1.000
_cell.angle_alpha   90.00
_cell.angle_beta   90.00
_cell.angle_gamma   90.00
#
_symmetry.space_group_name_H-M   'P 1'
#
loop_
_entity.id
_entity.type
_entity.pdbx_description
1 polymer ?
#
loop_
_entity_poly.entity_id
_entity_poly.type
_entity_poly.pdbx_seq_one_letter_code
_entity_poly.pdbx_strand_id
1 'polypeptide(L)' 'MRFDNASNSVTAYDIVNKYNSIDLTKIFVEYAEFTEQKSQEISRHIIKTRKTNPIKTTFDLKNILSQV' A
#
# COMPACT_ATOMS: atom_id res chain seq x y z
N MET A 1 -10.40 -1.41 0.85
CA MET A 1 -11.61 -0.63 1.12
C MET A 1 -12.20 -0.25 -0.22
N ARG A 2 -13.50 -0.47 -0.40
CA ARG A 2 -14.20 -0.19 -1.65
C ARG A 2 -15.65 0.15 -1.29
N PHE A 3 -16.14 1.28 -1.78
CA PHE A 3 -17.51 1.74 -1.50
C PHE A 3 -18.54 1.08 -2.42
N ASP A 4 -18.17 0.77 -3.66
CA ASP A 4 -19.00 -0.01 -4.59
C ASP A 4 -18.34 -1.35 -4.92
N ASN A 5 -18.92 -2.44 -4.41
CA ASN A 5 -18.41 -3.79 -4.58
C ASN A 5 -18.78 -4.46 -5.90
N ALA A 6 -19.73 -3.91 -6.66
CA ALA A 6 -20.24 -4.52 -7.88
C ALA A 6 -19.46 -4.09 -9.12
N SER A 7 -19.05 -2.83 -9.19
CA SER A 7 -18.50 -2.25 -10.43
C SER A 7 -16.97 -2.22 -10.50
N ASN A 8 -16.29 -2.32 -9.37
CA ASN A 8 -14.85 -2.07 -9.31
C ASN A 8 -14.07 -3.34 -8.95
N SER A 9 -13.34 -3.87 -9.93
CA SER A 9 -12.55 -5.10 -9.82
C SER A 9 -11.28 -4.95 -8.98
N VAL A 10 -10.80 -3.71 -8.81
CA VAL A 10 -9.57 -3.44 -8.06
C VAL A 10 -9.87 -3.42 -6.56
N THR A 11 -9.19 -4.28 -5.81
CA THR A 11 -9.26 -4.29 -4.34
C THR A 11 -8.06 -3.60 -3.73
N ALA A 12 -8.17 -3.17 -2.47
CA ALA A 12 -7.00 -2.66 -1.73
C ALA A 12 -5.89 -3.71 -1.60
N TYR A 13 -6.26 -5.00 -1.55
CA TYR A 13 -5.30 -6.10 -1.62
C TYR A 13 -4.52 -6.08 -2.93
N ASP A 14 -5.19 -5.87 -4.07
CA ASP A 14 -4.54 -5.77 -5.37
C ASP A 14 -3.59 -4.59 -5.44
N ILE A 15 -3.98 -3.43 -4.91
CA ILE A 15 -3.14 -2.23 -4.90
C ILE A 15 -1.86 -2.50 -4.12
N VAL A 16 -1.95 -2.93 -2.86
CA VAL A 16 -0.76 -3.11 -2.01
C VAL A 16 0.14 -4.28 -2.48
N ASN A 17 -0.44 -5.33 -3.07
CA ASN A 17 0.33 -6.50 -3.48
C ASN A 17 0.82 -6.47 -4.94
N LYS A 18 0.16 -5.74 -5.84
CA LYS A 18 0.50 -5.75 -7.28
C LYS A 18 1.17 -4.46 -7.77
N TYR A 19 0.88 -3.30 -7.18
CA TYR A 19 1.39 -2.02 -7.70
C TYR A 19 2.90 -1.91 -7.49
N ASN A 20 3.59 -1.17 -8.36
CA ASN A 20 5.03 -0.95 -8.20
C ASN A 20 5.32 0.14 -7.15
N SER A 21 6.60 0.33 -6.81
CA SER A 21 7.00 1.28 -5.76
C SER A 21 6.62 2.72 -6.08
N ILE A 22 6.66 3.09 -7.35
CA ILE A 22 6.43 4.46 -7.82
C ILE A 22 4.94 4.77 -7.72
N ASP A 23 4.09 3.84 -8.16
CA ASP A 23 2.64 3.99 -8.07
C ASP A 23 2.16 4.05 -6.62
N LEU A 24 2.70 3.20 -5.75
CA LEU A 24 2.42 3.26 -4.31
C LEU A 24 2.86 4.60 -3.72
N THR A 25 4.06 5.08 -4.08
CA THR A 25 4.59 6.37 -3.60
C THR A 25 3.67 7.51 -4.02
N LYS A 26 3.23 7.53 -5.29
CA LYS A 26 2.28 8.54 -5.80
C LYS A 26 0.99 8.55 -5.00
N ILE A 27 0.40 7.38 -4.77
CA ILE A 27 -0.84 7.24 -3.98
C ILE A 27 -0.66 7.81 -2.56
N PHE A 28 0.46 7.49 -1.89
CA PHE A 28 0.70 8.00 -0.53
C PHE A 28 0.98 9.50 -0.49
N VAL A 29 1.67 10.05 -1.49
CA VAL A 29 1.88 11.51 -1.58
C VAL A 29 0.56 12.24 -1.86
N GLU A 30 -0.20 11.77 -2.84
CA GLU A 30 -1.40 12.44 -3.34
C GLU A 30 -2.59 12.32 -2.38
N TYR A 31 -2.79 11.14 -1.77
CA TYR A 31 -3.98 10.86 -0.97
C TYR A 31 -3.74 10.73 0.54
N ALA A 32 -2.51 10.47 0.99
CA ALA A 32 -2.19 10.35 2.42
C ALA A 32 -1.43 11.57 2.97
N GLU A 33 -1.17 12.58 2.14
CA GLU A 33 -0.42 13.81 2.49
C GLU A 33 0.96 13.51 3.13
N PHE A 34 1.54 12.35 2.82
CA PHE A 34 2.86 11.98 3.29
C PHE A 34 3.93 12.67 2.43
N THR A 35 5.00 13.13 3.07
CA THR A 35 6.18 13.66 2.36
C THR A 35 6.76 12.59 1.44
N GLU A 36 7.30 12.99 0.29
CA GLU A 36 7.83 12.07 -0.73
C GLU A 36 8.84 11.06 -0.16
N GLN A 37 9.71 11.50 0.75
CA GLN A 37 10.69 10.64 1.43
C GLN A 37 10.01 9.52 2.22
N LYS A 38 8.99 9.86 3.03
CA LYS A 38 8.23 8.90 3.83
C LYS A 38 7.41 7.95 2.96
N SER A 39 6.79 8.47 1.90
CA SER A 39 6.03 7.67 0.93
C SER A 39 6.91 6.66 0.19
N GLN A 40 8.13 7.05 -0.19
CA GLN A 40 9.10 6.13 -0.78
C GLN A 40 9.53 5.05 0.21
N GLU A 41 9.77 5.41 1.46
CA GLU A 41 10.18 4.46 2.51
C GLU A 41 9.09 3.42 2.82
N ILE A 42 7.84 3.87 2.98
CA ILE A 42 6.67 3.01 3.16
C ILE A 42 6.51 2.07 1.95
N SER A 43 6.61 2.59 0.73
CA SER A 43 6.46 1.80 -0.49
C SER A 43 7.54 0.70 -0.60
N ARG A 44 8.79 1.02 -0.23
CA ARG A 44 9.88 0.03 -0.16
C ARG A 44 9.60 -1.06 0.87
N HIS A 45 9.13 -0.68 2.06
CA HIS A 45 8.77 -1.63 3.11
C HIS A 45 7.60 -2.54 2.71
N ILE A 46 6.57 -2.00 2.05
CA ILE A 46 5.45 -2.77 1.50
C ILE A 46 5.96 -3.82 0.50
N ILE A 47 6.82 -3.43 -0.44
CA ILE A 47 7.38 -4.35 -1.45
C ILE A 47 8.24 -5.43 -0.79
N LYS A 48 9.06 -5.07 0.20
CA LYS A 48 9.90 -6.03 0.93
C LYS A 48 9.04 -7.04 1.69
N THR A 49 7.98 -6.56 2.34
CA THR A 49 7.09 -7.41 3.14
C THR A 49 6.30 -8.37 2.27
N ARG A 50 5.68 -7.88 1.19
CA ARG A 50 4.87 -8.72 0.28
C ARG A 50 5.69 -9.79 -0.46
N LYS A 51 7.00 -9.56 -0.65
CA LYS A 51 7.93 -10.58 -1.19
C LYS A 51 8.08 -11.77 -0.24
N THR A 52 7.96 -11.53 1.06
CA THR A 52 8.06 -12.57 2.09
C THR A 52 6.71 -13.22 2.33
N ASN A 53 5.67 -12.41 2.51
CA ASN A 53 4.30 -12.89 2.67
C ASN A 53 3.30 -11.84 2.18
N PRO A 54 2.29 -12.19 1.37
CA PRO A 54 1.33 -11.23 0.86
C PRO A 54 0.55 -10.54 1.98
N ILE A 55 0.29 -9.25 1.81
CA ILE A 55 -0.41 -8.40 2.78
C ILE A 55 -1.91 -8.66 2.62
N LYS A 56 -2.52 -9.34 3.59
CA LYS A 56 -3.93 -9.78 3.50
C LYS A 56 -4.86 -8.97 4.38
N THR A 57 -4.36 -8.50 5.52
CA THR A 57 -5.19 -7.86 6.54
C THR A 57 -4.83 -6.39 6.73
N THR A 58 -5.75 -5.64 7.32
CA THR A 58 -5.52 -4.25 7.73
C THR A 58 -4.45 -4.15 8.83
N PHE A 59 -4.31 -5.19 9.67
CA PHE A 59 -3.26 -5.27 10.67
C PHE A 59 -1.88 -5.45 10.04
N ASP A 60 -1.77 -6.25 8.97
CA ASP A 60 -0.51 -6.39 8.23
C ASP A 60 -0.04 -5.04 7.70
N LEU A 61 -0.96 -4.27 7.10
CA LEU A 61 -0.66 -2.93 6.60
C LEU A 61 -0.28 -1.97 7.75
N LYS A 62 -1.03 -1.97 8.85
CA LYS A 62 -0.72 -1.14 10.03
C LYS A 62 0.67 -1.46 10.59
N ASN A 63 1.02 -2.73 10.68
CA ASN A 63 2.31 -3.16 11.20
C ASN A 63 3.44 -2.63 10.31
N ILE A 64 3.31 -2.72 8.99
CA ILE A 64 4.29 -2.16 8.04
C ILE A 64 4.45 -0.64 8.24
N LEU A 65 3.34 0.09 8.37
CA LEU A 65 3.37 1.54 8.57
C LEU A 65 3.96 1.95 9.92
N SER A 66 3.94 1.06 10.92
CA SER A 66 4.48 1.32 12.26
C SER A 66 5.99 1.04 12.37
N GLN A 67 6.59 0.48 11.32
CA GLN A 67 8.04 0.23 11.24
C GLN A 67 8.81 1.39 10.58
N VAL A 68 8.11 2.47 10.20
CA VAL A 68 8.61 3.64 9.49
C VAL A 68 8.35 4.91 10.28
#